data_AF-A0A2W4XK81-F1
#
_entry.id   AF-A0A2W4XK81-F1
#
_cell.length_a   1.000
_cell.length_b   1.000
_cell.length_c   1.000
_cell.angle_alpha   90.00
_cell.angle_beta   90.00
_cell.angle_gamma   90.00
#
_symmetry.space_group_name_H-M   'P 1'
#
loop_
_entity.id
_entity.type
_entity.pdbx_description
1 polymer ?
#
loop_
_entity_poly.entity_id
_entity_poly.type
_entity_poly.pdbx_seq_one_letter_code
_entity_poly.pdbx_strand_id
1 'polypeptide(L)'
;MPKAGDWTFFGASVNHNLKVDELEQKLEGPQLWVVNSRRRNGLIVVREFHAEFAGPGAAVGGDLDGDIVKVIPIGKLSLLEPDSHESQQNAIKIRLQWIRLTQNFTDQANPDDRARMILEQFKTYFDQETVDSVPTEAFALLVGVLPQTIHRVRSGFVW
;
A
#
# COMPACT_ATOMS: atom_id res chain seq x y z
N MET A 1 16.95 1.60 2.85
CA MET A 1 16.27 0.32 2.55
C MET A 1 16.33 -0.57 3.79
N PRO A 2 15.21 -0.98 4.40
CA PRO A 2 15.26 -2.13 5.29
C PRO A 2 15.63 -3.33 4.42
N LYS A 3 16.70 -4.04 4.79
CA LYS A 3 17.03 -5.32 4.15
C LYS A 3 15.85 -6.25 4.39
N ALA A 4 15.30 -6.81 3.32
CA ALA A 4 14.35 -7.90 3.41
C ALA A 4 15.05 -9.04 4.17
N GLY A 5 14.73 -9.20 5.45
CA GLY A 5 15.00 -10.45 6.14
C GLY A 5 14.22 -11.56 5.44
N ASP A 6 14.78 -12.76 5.42
CA ASP A 6 14.11 -13.96 4.89
C ASP A 6 12.87 -14.29 5.74
N TRP A 7 11.76 -13.59 5.50
CA TRP A 7 10.50 -13.81 6.19
C TRP A 7 9.64 -14.80 5.41
N THR A 8 9.71 -16.08 5.78
CA THR A 8 8.83 -17.12 5.24
C THR A 8 7.47 -17.09 5.93
N PHE A 9 6.48 -16.41 5.33
CA PHE A 9 5.07 -16.56 5.69
C PHE A 9 4.52 -17.85 5.06
N PHE A 10 3.87 -18.72 5.85
CA PHE A 10 3.20 -19.95 5.40
C PHE A 10 1.68 -19.84 5.57
N GLY A 11 1.07 -18.80 4.99
CA GLY A 11 -0.39 -18.71 4.89
C GLY A 11 -0.91 -19.22 3.53
N ALA A 12 -2.11 -19.81 3.52
CA ALA A 12 -2.80 -20.13 2.27
C ALA A 12 -3.26 -18.84 1.57
N SER A 13 -2.98 -18.69 0.27
CA SER A 13 -3.44 -17.53 -0.51
C SER A 13 -4.92 -17.68 -0.81
N VAL A 14 -5.75 -16.86 -0.17
CA VAL A 14 -7.21 -16.97 -0.26
C VAL A 14 -7.83 -16.25 -1.46
N ASN A 15 -7.09 -15.38 -2.16
CA ASN A 15 -7.68 -14.44 -3.11
C ASN A 15 -6.98 -14.48 -4.48
N HIS A 16 -7.27 -15.48 -5.29
CA HIS A 16 -6.82 -15.47 -6.70
C HIS A 16 -7.75 -14.66 -7.63
N ASN A 17 -8.92 -14.18 -7.16
CA ASN A 17 -9.94 -13.53 -8.01
C ASN A 17 -10.98 -12.64 -7.27
N LEU A 18 -10.61 -11.91 -6.21
CA LEU A 18 -11.60 -11.03 -5.53
C LEU A 18 -11.95 -9.81 -6.39
N LYS A 19 -13.24 -9.49 -6.49
CA LYS A 19 -13.71 -8.19 -6.98
C LYS A 19 -13.44 -7.12 -5.91
N VAL A 20 -13.22 -5.87 -6.32
CA VAL A 20 -12.85 -4.77 -5.41
C VAL A 20 -13.88 -4.57 -4.29
N ASP A 21 -15.18 -4.67 -4.58
CA ASP A 21 -16.25 -4.53 -3.58
C ASP A 21 -16.25 -5.64 -2.51
N GLU A 22 -15.75 -6.83 -2.86
CA GLU A 22 -15.60 -7.94 -1.91
C GLU A 22 -14.36 -7.76 -1.01
N LEU A 23 -13.41 -6.92 -1.43
CA LEU A 23 -12.18 -6.65 -0.70
C LEU A 23 -12.42 -5.67 0.45
N GLU A 24 -13.25 -4.65 0.25
CA GLU A 24 -13.64 -3.69 1.30
C GLU A 24 -14.34 -4.41 2.45
N GLN A 25 -15.40 -5.18 2.14
CA GLN A 25 -16.12 -5.99 3.13
C GLN A 25 -15.19 -6.99 3.85
N LYS A 26 -14.23 -7.58 3.13
CA LYS A 26 -13.27 -8.52 3.71
C LYS A 26 -12.32 -7.86 4.71
N LEU A 27 -11.95 -6.60 4.49
CA LEU A 27 -11.05 -5.84 5.35
C LEU A 27 -11.78 -5.18 6.52
N GLU A 28 -13.04 -4.79 6.35
CA GLU A 28 -13.91 -4.30 7.44
C GLU A 28 -14.31 -5.42 8.42
N GLY A 29 -14.14 -6.68 8.04
CA GLY A 29 -14.35 -7.81 8.93
C GLY A 29 -13.33 -7.87 10.09
N PRO A 30 -13.61 -8.65 11.15
CA PRO A 30 -12.76 -8.72 12.34
C PRO A 30 -11.41 -9.45 12.09
N GLN A 31 -11.24 -10.04 10.91
CA GLN A 31 -10.08 -10.85 10.59
C GLN A 31 -8.92 -9.99 10.09
N LEU A 32 -7.74 -10.21 10.67
CA LEU A 32 -6.50 -9.64 10.16
C LEU A 32 -5.95 -10.48 9.00
N TRP A 33 -5.52 -9.80 7.94
CA TRP A 33 -4.87 -10.38 6.78
C TRP A 33 -3.44 -9.84 6.62
N VAL A 34 -2.62 -10.59 5.89
CA VAL A 34 -1.24 -10.21 5.56
C VAL A 34 -1.07 -10.13 4.05
N VAL A 35 -0.57 -9.02 3.54
CA VAL A 35 -0.19 -8.89 2.13
C VAL A 35 0.96 -9.86 1.84
N ASN A 36 0.81 -10.70 0.81
CA ASN A 36 1.77 -11.75 0.50
C ASN A 36 3.17 -11.20 0.20
N SER A 37 4.14 -11.44 1.09
CA SER A 37 5.51 -10.93 0.99
C SER A 37 6.29 -11.45 -0.23
N ARG A 38 5.86 -12.57 -0.83
CA ARG A 38 6.56 -13.23 -1.95
C ARG A 38 6.15 -12.67 -3.32
N ARG A 39 5.27 -11.67 -3.37
CA ARG A 39 4.76 -11.07 -4.60
C ARG A 39 4.98 -9.56 -4.59
N ARG A 40 5.15 -8.99 -5.79
CA ARG A 40 5.10 -7.54 -6.01
C ARG A 40 3.64 -7.10 -6.03
N ASN A 41 3.06 -7.01 -4.84
CA ASN A 41 1.67 -6.63 -4.64
C ASN A 41 1.54 -5.69 -3.44
N GLY A 42 0.38 -5.09 -3.31
CA GLY A 42 0.09 -4.21 -2.19
C GLY A 42 -1.33 -3.71 -2.23
N LEU A 43 -1.64 -2.88 -1.26
CA LEU A 43 -2.95 -2.29 -1.08
C LEU A 43 -2.79 -0.82 -0.76
N ILE A 44 -3.59 0.04 -1.38
CA ILE A 44 -3.78 1.40 -0.88
C ILE A 44 -5.12 1.41 -0.16
N VAL A 45 -5.07 1.72 1.13
CA VAL A 45 -6.26 1.93 1.97
C VAL A 45 -6.54 3.42 1.97
N VAL A 46 -7.68 3.82 1.41
CA VAL A 46 -8.11 5.22 1.33
C VAL A 46 -9.08 5.51 2.47
N ARG A 47 -8.80 6.60 3.19
CA ARG A 47 -9.62 7.17 4.26
C ARG A 47 -10.08 8.56 3.82
N GLU A 48 -10.92 9.19 4.63
CA GLU A 48 -11.55 10.48 4.27
C GLU A 48 -10.54 11.55 3.84
N PHE A 49 -9.40 11.66 4.52
CA PHE A 49 -8.44 12.75 4.29
C PHE A 49 -7.04 12.30 3.86
N HIS A 50 -6.76 11.00 3.84
CA HIS A 50 -5.44 10.46 3.51
C HIS A 50 -5.54 9.04 2.97
N ALA A 51 -4.41 8.53 2.47
CA ALA A 51 -4.28 7.14 2.09
C ALA A 51 -3.02 6.52 2.69
N GLU A 52 -3.03 5.19 2.83
CA GLU A 52 -1.90 4.44 3.37
C GLU A 52 -1.57 3.26 2.47
N PHE A 53 -0.29 3.10 2.13
CA PHE A 53 0.17 1.95 1.38
C PHE A 53 0.52 0.77 2.31
N ALA A 54 -0.14 -0.36 2.12
CA ALA A 54 0.18 -1.64 2.74
C ALA A 54 0.93 -2.49 1.71
N GLY A 55 2.25 -2.45 1.79
CA GLY A 55 3.10 -3.24 0.91
C GLY A 55 3.22 -4.71 1.37
N PRO A 56 4.04 -5.50 0.69
CA PRO A 56 4.24 -6.90 1.00
C PRO A 56 4.67 -7.12 2.45
N GLY A 57 4.08 -8.16 3.06
CA GLY A 57 4.24 -8.49 4.47
C GLY A 57 3.44 -7.61 5.44
N ALA A 58 2.78 -6.55 4.97
CA ALA A 58 2.01 -5.68 5.85
C ALA A 58 0.69 -6.33 6.28
N ALA A 59 0.33 -6.08 7.54
CA ALA A 59 -0.99 -6.37 8.07
C ALA A 59 -2.05 -5.40 7.49
N VAL A 60 -3.23 -5.93 7.18
CA VAL A 60 -4.43 -5.18 6.73
C VAL A 60 -5.72 -5.80 7.28
N GLY A 61 -6.76 -4.98 7.46
CA GLY A 61 -8.07 -5.38 7.97
C GLY A 61 -8.13 -5.56 9.50
N GLY A 62 -9.21 -6.15 9.99
CA GLY A 62 -9.47 -6.27 11.43
C GLY A 62 -9.53 -4.88 12.09
N ASP A 63 -9.14 -4.81 13.36
CA ASP A 63 -9.16 -3.54 14.12
C ASP A 63 -8.14 -2.48 13.63
N LEU A 64 -7.26 -2.82 12.67
CA LEU A 64 -6.28 -1.87 12.13
C LEU A 64 -6.92 -0.90 11.12
N ASP A 65 -7.83 -1.40 10.31
CA ASP A 65 -8.39 -0.67 9.18
C ASP A 65 -9.91 -0.49 9.38
N GLY A 66 -10.29 0.43 10.26
CA GLY A 66 -11.67 0.96 10.35
C GLY A 66 -11.90 2.15 9.39
N ASP A 67 -13.16 2.54 9.17
CA ASP A 67 -13.55 3.72 8.38
C ASP A 67 -12.90 3.78 6.98
N ILE A 68 -12.83 2.62 6.32
CA ILE A 68 -12.31 2.51 4.96
C ILE A 68 -13.30 3.19 4.01
N VAL A 69 -12.84 4.19 3.26
CA VAL A 69 -13.66 4.82 2.21
C VAL A 69 -13.53 4.04 0.91
N LYS A 70 -12.32 3.57 0.62
CA LYS A 70 -12.03 2.81 -0.59
C LYS A 70 -10.77 1.99 -0.45
N VAL A 71 -10.72 0.85 -1.15
CA VAL A 71 -9.51 0.04 -1.27
C VAL A 71 -9.06 -0.07 -2.72
N ILE A 72 -7.76 0.13 -2.95
CA ILE A 72 -7.16 0.02 -4.29
C ILE A 72 -6.10 -1.10 -4.28
N PRO A 73 -6.39 -2.26 -4.90
CA PRO A 73 -5.41 -3.33 -5.03
C PRO A 73 -4.31 -2.93 -6.02
N ILE A 74 -3.05 -3.16 -5.65
CA ILE A 74 -1.88 -2.87 -6.50
C ILE A 74 -1.20 -4.18 -6.89
N GLY A 75 -0.96 -4.34 -8.19
CA GLY A 75 -0.38 -5.56 -8.76
C GLY A 75 -1.29 -6.77 -8.58
N LYS A 76 -0.69 -7.97 -8.49
CA LYS A 76 -1.43 -9.21 -8.28
C LYS A 76 -1.67 -9.44 -6.78
N LEU A 77 -2.63 -8.72 -6.21
CA LEU A 77 -2.98 -8.79 -4.79
C LEU A 77 -3.21 -10.25 -4.37
N SER A 78 -2.61 -10.59 -3.23
CA SER A 78 -2.72 -11.89 -2.58
C SER A 78 -2.63 -11.61 -1.09
N LEU A 79 -3.67 -11.99 -0.37
CA LEU A 79 -3.76 -11.88 1.08
C LEU A 79 -3.66 -13.28 1.68
N LEU A 80 -2.95 -13.37 2.80
CA LEU A 80 -2.71 -14.58 3.56
C LEU A 80 -3.29 -14.40 4.96
N GLU A 81 -3.76 -15.48 5.57
CA GLU A 81 -4.02 -15.50 7.01
C GLU A 81 -2.70 -15.67 7.76
N PRO A 82 -2.48 -14.93 8.87
CA PRO A 82 -1.34 -15.19 9.74
C PRO A 82 -1.50 -16.56 10.41
N ASP A 83 -0.44 -17.36 10.40
CA ASP A 83 -0.40 -18.71 10.98
C ASP A 83 -0.15 -18.72 12.50
N SER A 84 0.19 -17.56 13.08
CA SER A 84 0.58 -17.42 14.48
C SER A 84 0.46 -15.98 14.96
N HIS A 85 0.37 -15.80 16.29
CA HIS A 85 0.44 -14.47 16.91
C HIS A 85 1.74 -13.73 16.60
N GLU A 86 2.87 -14.45 16.49
CA GLU A 86 4.15 -13.87 16.12
C GLU A 86 4.11 -13.33 14.68
N SER A 87 3.56 -14.11 13.74
CA SER A 87 3.34 -13.70 12.35
C SER A 87 2.45 -12.46 12.25
N GLN A 88 1.37 -12.41 13.05
CA GLN A 88 0.50 -11.23 13.17
C GLN A 88 1.27 -9.99 13.68
N GLN A 89 2.02 -10.11 14.77
CA GLN A 89 2.81 -9.00 15.31
C GLN A 89 3.86 -8.50 14.31
N ASN A 90 4.48 -9.42 13.57
CA ASN A 90 5.47 -9.08 12.56
C ASN A 90 4.84 -8.35 11.36
N ALA A 91 3.66 -8.79 10.91
CA ALA A 91 2.93 -8.10 9.84
C ALA A 91 2.52 -6.67 10.25
N ILE A 92 2.12 -6.46 11.50
CA ILE A 92 1.83 -5.12 12.05
C ILE A 92 3.10 -4.25 12.08
N LYS A 93 4.24 -4.80 12.51
CA LYS A 93 5.52 -4.07 12.47
C LYS A 93 5.90 -3.68 11.04
N ILE A 94 5.68 -4.55 10.06
CA ILE A 94 5.93 -4.25 8.64
C ILE A 94 4.97 -3.15 8.14
N ARG A 95 3.69 -3.20 8.52
CA ARG A 95 2.72 -2.12 8.22
C ARG A 95 3.22 -0.75 8.72
N LEU A 96 3.75 -0.68 9.94
CA LEU A 96 4.36 0.54 10.49
C LEU A 96 5.60 0.99 9.70
N GLN A 97 6.40 0.07 9.17
CA GLN A 97 7.55 0.43 8.32
C GLN A 97 7.11 1.08 7.01
N TRP A 98 6.03 0.59 6.39
CA TRP A 98 5.46 1.21 5.18
C TRP A 98 4.89 2.60 5.45
N ILE A 99 4.22 2.78 6.60
CA ILE A 99 3.74 4.10 7.04
C ILE A 99 4.93 5.05 7.20
N ARG A 100 5.99 4.65 7.91
CA ARG A 100 7.20 5.47 8.09
C ARG A 100 7.90 5.81 6.78
N LEU A 101 7.94 4.87 5.83
CA LEU A 101 8.49 5.14 4.50
C LEU A 101 7.72 6.25 3.79
N THR A 102 6.39 6.18 3.83
CA THR A 102 5.53 7.19 3.21
C THR A 102 5.64 8.53 3.94
N GLN A 103 5.77 8.52 5.26
CA GLN A 103 6.02 9.71 6.08
C GLN A 103 7.31 10.44 5.67
N ASN A 104 8.39 9.71 5.39
CA ASN A 104 9.63 10.34 4.90
C ASN A 104 9.44 11.14 3.60
N PHE A 105 8.45 10.76 2.78
CA PHE A 105 8.09 11.52 1.58
C PHE A 105 7.24 12.73 1.92
N THR A 106 6.26 12.59 2.83
CA THR A 106 5.41 13.71 3.24
C THR A 106 6.18 14.80 3.98
N ASP A 107 7.28 14.45 4.63
CA ASP A 107 8.15 15.37 5.38
C ASP A 107 8.97 16.30 4.47
N GLN A 108 9.00 16.07 3.15
CA GLN A 108 9.66 16.99 2.23
C GLN A 108 8.90 18.32 2.16
N ALA A 109 9.64 19.44 2.16
CA ALA A 109 9.00 20.76 2.09
C ALA A 109 8.30 21.00 0.73
N ASN A 110 8.92 20.58 -0.37
CA ASN A 110 8.43 20.83 -1.72
C ASN A 110 7.44 19.73 -2.17
N PRO A 111 6.20 20.08 -2.58
CA PRO A 111 5.21 19.10 -3.04
C PRO A 111 5.65 18.29 -4.28
N ASP A 112 6.46 18.87 -5.18
CA ASP A 112 6.99 18.14 -6.34
C ASP A 112 7.98 17.05 -5.93
N ASP A 113 8.73 17.27 -4.85
CA ASP A 113 9.65 16.27 -4.30
C ASP A 113 8.87 15.12 -3.67
N ARG A 114 7.80 15.41 -2.90
CA ARG A 114 6.90 14.37 -2.35
C ARG A 114 6.34 13.49 -3.47
N ALA A 115 5.82 14.13 -4.51
CA ALA A 115 5.24 13.47 -5.68
C ALA A 115 6.26 12.61 -6.43
N ARG A 116 7.47 13.12 -6.65
CA ARG A 116 8.54 12.38 -7.32
C ARG A 116 8.97 11.16 -6.51
N MET A 117 9.21 11.33 -5.20
CA MET A 117 9.65 10.25 -4.33
C MET A 117 8.66 9.09 -4.28
N ILE A 118 7.36 9.36 -4.16
CA ILE A 118 6.37 8.27 -4.13
C ILE A 118 6.26 7.55 -5.48
N LEU A 119 6.32 8.28 -6.59
CA LEU A 119 6.28 7.69 -7.93
C LEU A 119 7.54 6.85 -8.21
N GLU A 120 8.73 7.35 -7.87
CA GLU A 120 10.00 6.61 -8.00
C GLU A 120 10.03 5.38 -7.11
N GLN A 121 9.53 5.49 -5.87
CA GLN A 121 9.43 4.36 -4.96
C GLN A 121 8.53 3.26 -5.53
N PHE A 122 7.37 3.63 -6.10
CA PHE A 122 6.48 2.68 -6.74
C PHE A 122 7.10 2.06 -8.00
N LYS A 123 7.79 2.83 -8.85
CA LYS A 123 8.51 2.33 -10.03
C LYS A 123 9.66 1.38 -9.68
N THR A 124 10.27 1.54 -8.51
CA THR A 124 11.29 0.61 -8.01
C THR A 124 10.69 -0.75 -7.65
N TYR A 125 9.43 -0.77 -7.24
CA TYR A 125 8.77 -1.96 -6.70
C TYR A 125 7.84 -2.67 -7.71
N PHE A 126 7.15 -1.90 -8.54
CA PHE A 126 6.14 -2.35 -9.50
C PHE A 126 6.58 -2.05 -10.94
N ASP A 127 6.03 -2.80 -11.90
CA ASP A 127 6.20 -2.47 -13.31
C ASP A 127 5.41 -1.21 -13.70
N GLN A 128 5.77 -0.62 -14.84
CA GLN A 128 5.21 0.65 -15.30
C GLN A 128 3.69 0.56 -15.50
N GLU A 129 3.19 -0.56 -16.05
CA GLU A 129 1.75 -0.80 -16.24
C GLU A 129 0.98 -0.76 -14.92
N THR A 130 1.50 -1.45 -13.89
CA THR A 130 0.91 -1.42 -12.55
C THR A 130 0.93 -0.02 -11.96
N VAL A 131 2.03 0.73 -12.08
CA VAL A 131 2.13 2.10 -11.58
C VAL A 131 1.13 3.03 -12.27
N ASP A 132 0.98 2.90 -13.60
CA ASP A 132 0.07 3.73 -14.39
C ASP A 132 -1.41 3.42 -14.12
N SER A 133 -1.72 2.19 -13.71
CA SER A 133 -3.07 1.79 -13.29
C SER A 133 -3.53 2.47 -11.98
N VAL A 134 -2.60 3.01 -11.18
CA VAL A 134 -2.93 3.63 -9.91
C VAL A 134 -3.44 5.06 -10.15
N PRO A 135 -4.65 5.40 -9.64
CA PRO A 135 -5.22 6.73 -9.79
C PRO A 135 -4.30 7.84 -9.26
N THR A 136 -4.32 8.98 -9.95
CA THR A 136 -3.57 10.17 -9.56
C THR A 136 -3.98 10.64 -8.16
N GLU A 137 -5.27 10.57 -7.84
CA GLU A 137 -5.85 10.92 -6.54
C GLU A 137 -5.31 10.03 -5.42
N ALA A 138 -5.09 8.74 -5.68
CA ALA A 138 -4.56 7.82 -4.68
C ALA A 138 -3.12 8.18 -4.29
N PHE A 139 -2.28 8.49 -5.29
CA PHE A 139 -0.93 8.99 -5.02
C PHE A 139 -0.93 10.34 -4.32
N ALA A 140 -1.84 11.24 -4.70
CA ALA A 140 -1.98 12.54 -4.06
C ALA A 140 -2.31 12.41 -2.56
N LEU A 141 -3.24 11.51 -2.23
CA LEU A 141 -3.62 11.20 -0.84
C LEU A 141 -2.52 10.50 -0.05
N LEU A 142 -1.67 9.68 -0.69
CA LEU A 142 -0.53 9.03 -0.03
C LEU A 142 0.51 10.02 0.47
N VAL A 143 0.73 11.15 -0.24
CA VAL A 143 1.78 12.10 0.10
C VAL A 143 1.32 13.53 0.39
N GLY A 144 0.01 13.73 0.54
CA GLY A 144 -0.58 15.02 0.92
C GLY A 144 -0.27 16.13 -0.07
N VAL A 145 -0.54 15.90 -1.36
CA VAL A 145 -0.41 16.90 -2.44
C VAL A 145 -1.69 16.98 -3.27
N LEU A 146 -1.80 17.96 -4.16
CA LEU A 146 -2.92 18.03 -5.10
C LEU A 146 -2.74 17.00 -6.22
N PRO A 147 -3.82 16.39 -6.77
CA PRO A 147 -3.74 15.50 -7.92
C PRO A 147 -3.00 16.11 -9.12
N GLN A 148 -3.12 17.41 -9.33
CA GLN A 148 -2.42 18.15 -10.39
C GLN A 148 -0.90 18.09 -10.24
N THR A 149 -0.37 18.08 -9.00
CA THR A 149 1.06 17.92 -8.72
C THR A 149 1.54 16.53 -9.16
N ILE A 150 0.81 15.47 -8.79
CA ILE A 150 1.14 14.10 -9.23
C ILE A 150 1.09 13.99 -10.76
N HIS A 151 0.04 14.53 -11.39
CA HIS A 151 -0.13 14.48 -12.84
C HIS A 151 1.05 15.15 -13.56
N ARG A 152 1.42 16.35 -13.11
CA ARG A 152 2.53 17.13 -13.64
C ARG A 152 3.88 16.39 -13.55
N VAL A 153 4.20 15.82 -12.39
CA VAL A 153 5.43 15.04 -12.21
C VAL A 153 5.39 13.76 -13.05
N ARG A 154 4.24 13.08 -13.13
CA ARG A 154 4.06 11.87 -13.94
C ARG A 154 4.23 12.12 -15.44
N SER A 155 3.79 13.27 -15.94
CA SER A 155 3.95 13.67 -17.36
C SER A 155 5.35 14.19 -17.70
N GLY A 156 6.28 14.23 -16.74
CA GLY A 156 7.64 14.74 -16.94
C GLY A 156 7.71 16.26 -17.07
N PHE A 157 6.67 17.00 -16.68
CA PHE A 157 6.66 18.46 -16.69
C PHE A 157 7.16 18.96 -15.34
N VAL A 158 8.44 19.23 -15.18
CA VAL A 158 9.00 19.84 -13.96
C VAL A 158 9.76 21.09 -14.40
N TRP A 159 9.40 22.26 -13.84
CA TRP A 159 10.03 23.55 -14.14
C TRP A 159 11.42 23.66 -13.50
#